data_AF-A0A0B6ZFK8-F1
#
_entry.id   AF-A0A0B6ZFK8-F1
#
_cell.length_a   1.000
_cell.length_b   1.000
_cell.length_c   1.000
_cell.angle_alpha   90.00
_cell.angle_beta   90.00
_cell.angle_gamma   90.00
#
_symmetry.space_group_name_H-M   'P 1'
#
loop_
_entity.id
_entity.type
_entity.pdbx_description
1 polymer ?
#
loop_
_entity_poly.entity_id
_entity_poly.type
_entity_poly.pdbx_seq_one_letter_code
_entity_poly.pdbx_strand_id
1 'polypeptide(L)'
;MAEYLKPRLLGVLAFFDSQLMNSNITLEDKELALKSLISIIRLMGSKHICYIRYKVMNTLRLGLQFTEPRFAEISCTAWDCFVRSVELPLLGAVMSQIIATLLPLLKVLPDQVAKIFNYMIVENRDQLSSHLQEIYFLPDIPELADANRVLKQFGESYTSNSDLKTLLAHFINGINHESLDVRVHALSKLRTIIKDRRMEISG
;
A
#
# COMPACT_ATOMS: atom_id res chain seq x y z
N MET A 1 18.43 23.62 -1.55
CA MET A 1 19.06 22.29 -1.31
C MET A 1 18.48 21.20 -2.23
N ALA A 2 17.15 21.10 -2.37
CA ALA A 2 16.52 20.11 -3.26
C ALA A 2 16.98 20.20 -4.73
N GLU A 3 17.05 21.39 -5.32
CA GLU A 3 17.53 21.58 -6.71
C GLU A 3 19.01 21.17 -6.90
N TYR A 4 19.83 21.21 -5.85
CA TYR A 4 21.22 20.72 -5.89
C TYR A 4 21.31 19.19 -5.86
N LEU A 5 20.41 18.54 -5.12
CA LEU A 5 20.36 17.07 -5.00
C LEU A 5 19.65 16.39 -6.17
N LYS A 6 18.74 17.10 -6.84
CA LYS A 6 17.94 16.61 -7.98
C LYS A 6 18.72 15.74 -8.99
N PRO A 7 19.87 16.18 -9.57
CA PRO A 7 20.58 15.36 -10.57
C PRO A 7 21.18 14.08 -10.00
N ARG A 8 21.38 14.00 -8.68
CA ARG A 8 22.03 12.88 -7.98
C ARG A 8 21.06 12.01 -7.20
N LEU A 9 19.78 12.37 -7.15
CA LEU A 9 18.79 11.72 -6.29
C LEU A 9 18.64 10.23 -6.58
N LEU A 10 18.68 9.82 -7.85
CA LEU A 10 18.69 8.40 -8.23
C LEU A 10 19.93 7.66 -7.71
N GLY A 11 21.10 8.31 -7.74
CA GLY A 11 22.34 7.76 -7.18
C GLY A 11 22.28 7.63 -5.65
N VAL A 12 21.66 8.60 -4.97
CA VAL A 12 21.41 8.53 -3.53
C VAL A 12 20.47 7.36 -3.19
N LEU A 13 19.42 7.12 -3.98
CA LEU A 13 18.54 5.97 -3.77
C LEU A 13 19.23 4.64 -4.08
N ALA A 14 20.06 4.58 -5.13
CA ALA A 14 20.87 3.40 -5.40
C ALA A 14 21.86 3.10 -4.26
N PHE A 15 22.38 4.13 -3.59
CA PHE A 15 23.18 3.97 -2.38
C PHE A 15 22.35 3.38 -1.23
N PHE A 16 21.11 3.85 -1.00
CA PHE A 16 20.26 3.23 0.01
C PHE A 16 19.95 1.77 -0.30
N ASP A 17 19.63 1.44 -1.55
CA ASP A 17 19.41 0.06 -1.94
C ASP A 17 20.63 -0.83 -1.61
N SER A 18 21.84 -0.35 -1.93
CA SER A 18 23.06 -1.10 -1.64
C SER A 18 23.29 -1.29 -0.14
N GLN A 19 23.00 -0.27 0.68
CA GLN A 19 23.07 -0.40 2.14
C GLN A 19 22.06 -1.40 2.69
N LEU A 20 20.80 -1.35 2.23
CA LEU A 20 19.73 -2.22 2.72
C LEU A 20 19.95 -3.67 2.31
N MET A 21 20.45 -3.92 1.09
CA MET A 21 20.67 -5.26 0.56
C MET A 21 21.99 -5.91 1.02
N ASN A 22 22.99 -5.13 1.41
CA ASN A 22 24.28 -5.67 1.81
C ASN A 22 24.20 -6.36 3.19
N SER A 23 24.58 -7.63 3.25
CA SER A 23 24.59 -8.43 4.49
C SER A 23 25.70 -8.03 5.47
N ASN A 24 26.73 -7.34 5.00
CA ASN A 24 27.86 -6.90 5.82
C ASN A 24 27.58 -5.58 6.56
N ILE A 25 26.47 -4.91 6.24
CA ILE A 25 26.04 -3.67 6.92
C ILE A 25 25.23 -4.05 8.16
N THR A 26 25.53 -3.39 9.28
CA THR A 26 24.85 -3.61 10.56
C THR A 26 23.36 -3.24 10.48
N LEU A 27 22.55 -3.79 11.38
CA LEU A 27 21.13 -3.45 11.44
C LEU A 27 20.94 -1.99 11.86
N GLU A 28 21.80 -1.48 12.73
CA GLU A 28 21.83 -0.08 13.16
C GLU A 28 22.07 0.87 11.97
N ASP A 29 23.02 0.54 11.10
CA ASP A 29 23.28 1.35 9.90
C ASP A 29 22.13 1.27 8.89
N LYS A 30 21.47 0.11 8.77
CA LYS A 30 20.25 -0.05 7.94
C LYS A 30 19.08 0.75 8.49
N GLU A 31 18.94 0.80 9.81
CA GLU A 31 17.97 1.63 10.51
C GLU A 31 18.21 3.11 10.21
N LEU A 32 19.47 3.55 10.31
CA LEU A 32 19.88 4.92 9.98
C LEU A 32 19.64 5.24 8.51
N ALA A 33 19.90 4.30 7.60
CA ALA A 33 19.64 4.44 6.17
C ALA A 33 18.15 4.69 5.89
N LEU A 34 17.24 3.91 6.50
CA LEU A 34 15.80 4.12 6.35
C LEU A 34 15.35 5.47 6.94
N LYS A 35 15.83 5.84 8.14
CA LYS A 35 15.54 7.16 8.73
C LYS A 35 16.05 8.32 7.85
N SER A 36 17.20 8.14 7.22
CA SER A 36 17.78 9.11 6.28
C SER A 36 16.94 9.22 5.01
N LEU A 37 16.42 8.11 4.50
CA LEU A 37 15.50 8.10 3.36
C LEU A 37 14.23 8.92 3.65
N ILE A 38 13.64 8.79 4.86
CA ILE A 38 12.49 9.61 5.28
C ILE A 38 12.83 11.10 5.21
N SER A 39 14.00 11.47 5.74
CA SER A 39 14.48 12.86 5.73
C SER A 39 14.67 13.38 4.30
N ILE A 40 15.17 12.55 3.39
CA ILE A 40 15.33 12.89 1.98
C ILE A 40 13.99 13.06 1.27
N ILE A 41 13.01 12.19 1.54
CA ILE A 41 11.65 12.33 0.99
C ILE A 41 11.07 13.69 1.37
N ARG A 42 11.17 14.07 2.65
CA ARG A 42 10.72 15.38 3.15
C ARG A 42 11.47 16.55 2.54
N LEU A 43 12.81 16.44 2.45
CA LEU A 43 13.67 17.51 1.94
C LEU A 43 13.46 17.77 0.45
N MET A 44 13.28 16.70 -0.34
CA MET A 44 13.07 16.81 -1.78
C MET A 44 11.67 17.32 -2.12
N GLY A 45 10.68 17.03 -1.27
CA GLY A 45 9.32 17.50 -1.44
C GLY A 45 8.62 16.92 -2.68
N SER A 46 7.36 17.32 -2.86
CA SER A 46 6.47 16.60 -3.78
C SER A 46 6.93 16.59 -5.24
N LYS A 47 7.36 17.73 -5.77
CA LYS A 47 7.80 17.88 -7.17
C LYS A 47 8.86 16.84 -7.58
N HIS A 48 9.87 16.62 -6.73
CA HIS A 48 10.96 15.72 -7.06
C HIS A 48 10.62 14.27 -6.74
N ILE A 49 9.91 14.00 -5.64
CA ILE A 49 9.50 12.65 -5.26
C ILE A 49 8.52 12.07 -6.30
N CYS A 50 7.61 12.87 -6.83
CA CYS A 50 6.70 12.46 -7.90
C CYS A 50 7.43 11.96 -9.15
N TYR A 51 8.54 12.60 -9.55
CA TYR A 51 9.33 12.22 -10.72
C TYR A 51 9.98 10.84 -10.58
N ILE A 52 10.42 10.50 -9.37
CA ILE A 52 11.13 9.24 -9.08
C ILE A 52 10.31 8.25 -8.23
N ARG A 53 9.00 8.44 -8.14
CA ARG A 53 8.10 7.74 -7.19
C ARG A 53 8.27 6.22 -7.18
N TYR A 54 8.38 5.58 -8.35
CA TYR A 54 8.58 4.13 -8.46
C TYR A 54 9.92 3.69 -7.88
N LYS A 55 10.97 4.51 -8.05
CA LYS A 55 12.28 4.20 -7.48
C LYS A 55 12.25 4.31 -5.96
N VAL A 56 11.65 5.36 -5.41
CA VAL A 56 11.46 5.50 -3.95
C VAL A 56 10.66 4.34 -3.40
N MET A 57 9.56 3.99 -4.05
CA MET A 57 8.70 2.87 -3.66
C MET A 57 9.47 1.54 -3.62
N ASN A 58 10.33 1.28 -4.62
CA ASN A 58 11.18 0.09 -4.63
C ASN A 58 12.20 0.08 -3.49
N THR A 59 12.84 1.22 -3.20
CA THR A 59 13.75 1.33 -2.05
C THR A 59 13.02 1.11 -0.73
N LEU A 60 11.81 1.65 -0.56
CA LEU A 60 10.99 1.45 0.65
C LEU A 60 10.60 -0.02 0.84
N ARG A 61 10.33 -0.76 -0.24
CA ARG A 61 10.07 -2.21 -0.18
C ARG A 61 11.23 -3.00 0.38
N LEU A 62 12.47 -2.62 0.07
CA LEU A 62 13.65 -3.27 0.65
C LEU A 62 13.66 -3.13 2.18
N GLY A 63 13.11 -2.05 2.73
CA GLY A 63 12.94 -1.87 4.18
C GLY A 63 11.99 -2.88 4.83
N LEU A 64 11.06 -3.46 4.07
CA LEU A 64 10.06 -4.40 4.59
C LEU A 64 10.60 -5.83 4.79
N GLN A 65 11.80 -6.12 4.29
CA GLN A 65 12.41 -7.44 4.47
C GLN A 65 12.91 -7.69 5.91
N PHE A 66 13.02 -6.64 6.72
CA PHE A 66 13.50 -6.73 8.10
C PHE A 66 12.32 -7.01 9.04
N THR A 67 12.40 -8.13 9.77
CA THR A 67 11.29 -8.65 10.58
C THR A 67 11.26 -8.11 12.01
N GLU A 68 12.29 -7.36 12.42
CA GLU A 68 12.35 -6.78 13.76
C GLU A 68 11.31 -5.66 13.95
N PRO A 69 10.62 -5.59 15.10
CA PRO A 69 9.53 -4.62 15.33
C PRO A 69 9.90 -3.16 15.05
N ARG A 70 11.12 -2.74 15.40
CA ARG A 70 11.61 -1.37 15.14
C ARG A 70 11.60 -1.00 13.65
N PHE A 71 11.86 -1.95 12.77
CA PHE A 71 11.85 -1.71 11.33
C PHE A 71 10.43 -1.58 10.79
N ALA A 72 9.45 -2.25 11.39
CA ALA A 72 8.04 -2.09 11.03
C ALA A 72 7.56 -0.64 11.28
N GLU A 73 7.93 -0.05 12.42
CA GLU A 73 7.56 1.34 12.76
C GLU A 73 8.23 2.37 11.84
N ILE A 74 9.53 2.20 11.59
CA ILE A 74 10.28 3.07 10.67
C ILE A 74 9.72 2.94 9.25
N SER A 75 9.41 1.72 8.83
CA SER A 75 8.81 1.47 7.52
C SER A 75 7.44 2.12 7.40
N CYS A 76 6.55 1.97 8.38
CA CYS A 76 5.26 2.65 8.38
C CYS A 76 5.42 4.17 8.28
N THR A 77 6.36 4.75 9.05
CA THR A 77 6.68 6.17 9.00
C THR A 77 7.18 6.60 7.61
N ALA A 78 8.02 5.78 6.98
CA ALA A 78 8.58 6.07 5.66
C ALA A 78 7.53 5.98 4.55
N TRP A 79 6.64 4.99 4.62
CA TRP A 79 5.52 4.84 3.69
C TRP A 79 4.48 5.95 3.85
N ASP A 80 4.11 6.33 5.09
CA ASP A 80 3.24 7.49 5.33
C ASP A 80 3.85 8.78 4.77
N CYS A 81 5.14 9.00 5.03
CA CYS A 81 5.87 10.14 4.49
C CYS A 81 5.85 10.18 2.96
N PHE A 82 6.07 9.03 2.31
CA PHE A 82 6.02 8.91 0.86
C PHE A 82 4.63 9.18 0.30
N VAL A 83 3.60 8.53 0.84
CA VAL A 83 2.20 8.67 0.39
C VAL A 83 1.74 10.12 0.50
N ARG A 84 2.13 10.83 1.56
CA ARG A 84 1.85 12.27 1.74
C ARG A 84 2.70 13.19 0.87
N SER A 85 3.79 12.69 0.31
CA SER A 85 4.69 13.46 -0.57
C SER A 85 4.33 13.32 -2.04
N VAL A 86 3.51 12.34 -2.44
CA VAL A 86 3.12 12.13 -3.84
C VAL A 86 1.81 12.84 -4.14
N GLU A 87 1.75 13.53 -5.29
CA GLU A 87 0.52 14.17 -5.78
C GLU A 87 -0.57 13.13 -6.03
N LEU A 88 -1.81 13.46 -5.68
CA LEU A 88 -2.94 12.51 -5.65
C LEU A 88 -3.16 11.75 -6.96
N PRO A 89 -3.13 12.37 -8.17
CA PRO A 89 -3.27 11.61 -9.41
C PRO A 89 -2.18 10.54 -9.62
N LEU A 90 -0.95 10.84 -9.21
CA LEU A 90 0.17 9.90 -9.31
C LEU A 90 0.13 8.84 -8.21
N LEU A 91 -0.39 9.19 -7.03
CA LEU A 91 -0.62 8.26 -5.93
C LEU A 91 -1.70 7.25 -6.30
N GLY A 92 -2.81 7.70 -6.90
CA GLY A 92 -3.90 6.85 -7.37
C GLY A 92 -3.42 5.71 -8.26
N ALA A 93 -2.53 6.02 -9.22
CA ALA A 93 -1.95 5.03 -10.14
C ALA A 93 -1.09 3.94 -9.47
N VAL A 94 -0.65 4.12 -8.23
CA VAL A 94 0.13 3.12 -7.47
C VAL A 94 -0.57 2.66 -6.19
N MET A 95 -1.76 3.18 -5.89
CA MET A 95 -2.47 3.00 -4.63
C MET A 95 -2.71 1.53 -4.29
N SER A 96 -3.27 0.76 -5.23
CA SER A 96 -3.51 -0.68 -5.05
C SER A 96 -2.21 -1.42 -4.72
N GLN A 97 -1.12 -1.07 -5.40
CA GLN A 97 0.20 -1.68 -5.17
C GLN A 97 0.78 -1.34 -3.78
N ILE A 98 0.60 -0.10 -3.32
CA ILE A 98 1.02 0.33 -1.97
C ILE A 98 0.23 -0.43 -0.91
N ILE A 99 -1.09 -0.52 -1.05
CA ILE A 99 -1.95 -1.23 -0.10
C ILE A 99 -1.51 -2.70 -0.03
N ALA A 100 -1.37 -3.37 -1.17
CA ALA A 100 -0.93 -4.75 -1.24
C ALA A 100 0.45 -4.98 -0.61
N THR A 101 1.36 -4.01 -0.73
CA THR A 101 2.70 -4.02 -0.15
C THR A 101 2.66 -3.90 1.38
N LEU A 102 1.72 -3.11 1.92
CA LEU A 102 1.62 -2.81 3.35
C LEU A 102 0.69 -3.74 4.13
N LEU A 103 -0.15 -4.52 3.44
CA LEU A 103 -1.02 -5.52 4.07
C LEU A 103 -0.31 -6.43 5.10
N PRO A 104 0.92 -6.96 4.85
CA PRO A 104 1.58 -7.79 5.84
C PRO A 104 1.89 -7.04 7.14
N LEU A 105 2.16 -5.74 7.07
CA LEU A 105 2.48 -4.91 8.23
C LEU A 105 1.25 -4.63 9.10
N LEU A 106 0.05 -4.75 8.54
CA LEU A 106 -1.21 -4.59 9.28
C LEU A 106 -1.33 -5.59 10.45
N LYS A 107 -0.71 -6.77 10.34
CA LYS A 107 -0.67 -7.78 11.43
C LYS A 107 0.22 -7.37 12.60
N VAL A 108 1.17 -6.45 12.37
CA VAL A 108 2.16 -6.02 13.36
C VAL A 108 1.80 -4.65 13.93
N LEU A 109 1.40 -3.71 13.08
CA LEU A 109 1.09 -2.33 13.43
C LEU A 109 -0.25 -1.88 12.79
N PRO A 110 -1.38 -2.46 13.22
CA PRO A 110 -2.68 -2.24 12.58
C PRO A 110 -3.07 -0.76 12.53
N ASP A 111 -2.93 -0.04 13.65
CA ASP A 111 -3.27 1.39 13.75
C ASP A 111 -2.44 2.29 12.82
N GLN A 112 -1.14 2.01 12.68
CA GLN A 112 -0.26 2.83 11.84
C GLN A 112 -0.54 2.61 10.36
N VAL A 113 -0.70 1.34 9.94
CA VAL A 113 -1.02 1.02 8.55
C VAL A 113 -2.43 1.51 8.19
N ALA A 114 -3.39 1.39 9.10
CA ALA A 114 -4.74 1.90 8.92
C ALA A 114 -4.76 3.42 8.67
N LYS A 115 -3.91 4.20 9.36
CA LYS A 115 -3.78 5.65 9.10
C LYS A 115 -3.34 5.94 7.67
N ILE A 116 -2.38 5.18 7.14
CA ILE A 116 -1.91 5.33 5.75
C ILE A 116 -3.06 5.00 4.78
N PHE A 117 -3.80 3.91 5.04
CA PHE A 117 -4.93 3.52 4.20
C PHE A 117 -6.07 4.51 4.26
N ASN A 118 -6.41 5.03 5.45
CA ASN A 118 -7.45 6.03 5.64
C ASN A 118 -7.09 7.36 4.96
N TYR A 119 -5.82 7.76 4.95
CA TYR A 119 -5.39 8.92 4.18
C TYR A 119 -5.72 8.75 2.68
N MET A 120 -5.42 7.59 2.10
CA MET A 120 -5.70 7.35 0.68
C MET A 120 -7.20 7.14 0.40
N ILE A 121 -7.88 6.34 1.21
CA ILE A 121 -9.24 5.84 0.92
C ILE A 121 -10.32 6.77 1.47
N VAL A 122 -10.13 7.34 2.66
CA VAL A 122 -11.16 8.10 3.37
C VAL A 122 -10.96 9.59 3.15
N GLU A 123 -9.77 10.10 3.46
CA GLU A 123 -9.48 11.55 3.39
C GLU A 123 -9.47 12.07 1.94
N ASN A 124 -8.94 11.27 1.00
CA ASN A 124 -8.79 11.67 -0.40
C ASN A 124 -9.77 10.96 -1.35
N ARG A 125 -10.89 10.46 -0.82
CA ARG A 125 -11.86 9.62 -1.56
C ARG A 125 -12.39 10.26 -2.84
N ASP A 126 -12.62 11.57 -2.83
CA ASP A 126 -13.25 12.27 -3.96
C ASP A 126 -12.29 12.34 -5.15
N GLN A 127 -11.00 12.59 -4.87
CA GLN A 127 -9.94 12.72 -5.88
C GLN A 127 -9.39 11.36 -6.35
N LEU A 128 -9.48 10.33 -5.50
CA LEU A 128 -8.99 8.97 -5.80
C LEU A 128 -10.12 7.99 -6.17
N SER A 129 -11.36 8.46 -6.29
CA SER A 129 -12.56 7.66 -6.51
C SER A 129 -12.45 6.65 -7.65
N SER A 130 -11.81 7.02 -8.77
CA SER A 130 -11.59 6.13 -9.92
C SER A 130 -10.70 4.92 -9.61
N HIS A 131 -9.81 5.02 -8.63
CA HIS A 131 -8.88 3.97 -8.22
C HIS A 131 -9.42 3.10 -7.08
N LEU A 132 -10.42 3.59 -6.33
CA LEU A 132 -11.00 2.85 -5.20
C LEU A 132 -11.66 1.55 -5.62
N GLN A 133 -12.18 1.48 -6.85
CA GLN A 133 -12.83 0.28 -7.40
C GLN A 133 -11.86 -0.90 -7.55
N GLU A 134 -10.56 -0.64 -7.67
CA GLU A 134 -9.53 -1.68 -7.77
C GLU A 134 -9.20 -2.32 -6.42
N ILE A 135 -9.69 -1.75 -5.31
CA ILE A 135 -9.37 -2.18 -3.95
C ILE A 135 -10.49 -3.06 -3.41
N TYR A 136 -10.42 -4.35 -3.71
CA TYR A 136 -11.40 -5.35 -3.24
C TYR A 136 -10.86 -6.26 -2.14
N PHE A 137 -9.58 -6.11 -1.79
CA PHE A 137 -8.81 -7.08 -1.01
C PHE A 137 -8.45 -6.63 0.42
N LEU A 138 -9.08 -5.55 0.93
CA LEU A 138 -8.86 -5.15 2.31
C LEU A 138 -9.53 -6.11 3.31
N PRO A 139 -8.82 -6.49 4.39
CA PRO A 139 -9.39 -7.30 5.46
C PRO A 139 -10.48 -6.54 6.22
N ASP A 140 -11.45 -7.31 6.72
CA ASP A 140 -12.54 -6.80 7.56
C ASP A 140 -12.08 -6.82 9.03
N ILE A 141 -11.42 -5.73 9.43
CA ILE A 141 -10.93 -5.52 10.80
C ILE A 141 -11.36 -4.15 11.31
N PRO A 142 -11.50 -3.95 12.64
CA PRO A 142 -11.99 -2.71 13.23
C PRO A 142 -11.24 -1.46 12.76
N GLU A 143 -9.92 -1.54 12.62
CA GLU A 143 -9.05 -0.42 12.25
C GLU A 143 -9.27 0.05 10.80
N LEU A 144 -9.80 -0.83 9.95
CA LEU A 144 -10.14 -0.53 8.56
C LEU A 144 -11.65 -0.34 8.33
N ALA A 145 -12.45 -0.23 9.38
CA ALA A 145 -13.91 -0.12 9.25
C ALA A 145 -14.32 1.09 8.38
N ASP A 146 -13.69 2.25 8.58
CA ASP A 146 -13.98 3.45 7.80
C ASP A 146 -13.57 3.31 6.32
N ALA A 147 -12.36 2.79 6.06
CA ALA A 147 -11.90 2.50 4.70
C ALA A 147 -12.83 1.50 4.00
N ASN A 148 -13.20 0.40 4.66
CA ASN A 148 -14.12 -0.60 4.12
C ASN A 148 -15.51 -0.01 3.87
N ARG A 149 -16.00 0.90 4.72
CA ARG A 149 -17.28 1.60 4.49
C ARG A 149 -17.22 2.47 3.24
N VAL A 150 -16.14 3.21 3.03
CA VAL A 150 -15.97 4.03 1.82
C VAL A 150 -15.89 3.14 0.57
N LEU A 151 -15.08 2.07 0.60
CA LEU A 151 -14.99 1.14 -0.52
C LEU A 151 -16.34 0.48 -0.85
N LYS A 152 -17.16 0.17 0.16
CA LYS A 152 -18.53 -0.35 -0.05
C LYS A 152 -19.42 0.68 -0.74
N GLN A 153 -19.36 1.97 -0.42
CA GLN A 153 -20.16 3.01 -1.10
C GLN A 153 -19.84 3.09 -2.60
N PHE A 154 -18.55 3.00 -2.96
CA PHE A 154 -18.12 2.97 -4.35
C PHE A 154 -18.39 1.62 -5.03
N GLY A 155 -18.32 0.52 -4.28
CA GLY A 155 -18.65 -0.83 -4.74
C GLY A 155 -20.15 -1.04 -4.96
N GLU A 156 -21.02 -0.53 -4.09
CA GLU A 156 -22.49 -0.67 -4.12
C GLU A 156 -23.14 0.03 -5.31
N SER A 157 -22.53 1.12 -5.75
CA SER A 157 -22.87 1.78 -7.02
C SER A 157 -22.65 0.87 -8.24
N TYR A 158 -21.81 -0.17 -8.11
CA TYR A 158 -21.56 -1.20 -9.13
C TYR A 158 -22.27 -2.54 -8.82
N THR A 159 -22.34 -2.99 -7.55
CA THR A 159 -22.89 -4.30 -7.17
C THR A 159 -24.40 -4.38 -7.22
N SER A 160 -25.10 -3.24 -7.26
CA SER A 160 -26.54 -3.21 -7.54
C SER A 160 -26.88 -3.72 -8.94
N ASN A 161 -25.88 -3.88 -9.84
CA ASN A 161 -26.04 -4.43 -11.19
C ASN A 161 -24.86 -5.33 -11.68
N SER A 162 -23.82 -5.60 -10.87
CA SER A 162 -22.68 -6.38 -11.35
C SER A 162 -22.96 -7.89 -11.31
N ASP A 163 -23.20 -8.44 -12.50
CA ASP A 163 -23.31 -9.87 -12.80
C ASP A 163 -22.19 -10.67 -12.10
N LEU A 164 -22.50 -11.88 -11.60
CA LEU A 164 -21.58 -12.79 -10.88
C LEU A 164 -20.21 -12.92 -11.57
N LYS A 165 -20.20 -12.80 -12.90
CA LYS A 165 -19.01 -12.77 -13.75
C LYS A 165 -18.02 -11.67 -13.41
N THR A 166 -18.50 -10.47 -13.11
CA THR A 166 -17.65 -9.31 -12.79
C THR A 166 -16.98 -9.52 -11.44
N LEU A 167 -17.76 -9.98 -10.46
CA LEU A 167 -17.26 -10.35 -9.14
C LEU A 167 -16.20 -11.46 -9.22
N LEU A 168 -16.46 -12.50 -10.04
CA LEU A 168 -15.49 -13.57 -10.29
C LEU A 168 -14.24 -13.07 -11.00
N ALA A 169 -14.35 -12.16 -11.98
CA ALA A 169 -13.21 -11.55 -12.65
C ALA A 169 -12.32 -10.77 -11.66
N HIS A 170 -12.92 -10.02 -10.72
CA HIS A 170 -12.20 -9.36 -9.64
C HIS A 170 -11.45 -10.35 -8.73
N PHE A 171 -12.08 -11.47 -8.37
CA PHE A 171 -11.41 -12.51 -7.59
C PHE A 171 -10.27 -13.18 -8.36
N ILE A 172 -10.44 -13.44 -9.66
CA ILE A 172 -9.37 -13.98 -10.52
C ILE A 172 -8.16 -13.03 -10.52
N ASN A 173 -8.38 -11.72 -10.63
CA ASN A 173 -7.31 -10.73 -10.53
C ASN A 173 -6.64 -10.74 -9.16
N GLY A 174 -7.39 -10.93 -8.08
CA GLY A 174 -6.85 -11.06 -6.72
C GLY A 174 -6.03 -12.33 -6.50
N ILE A 175 -6.49 -13.44 -7.06
CA ILE A 175 -5.83 -14.76 -6.99
C ILE A 175 -4.53 -14.79 -7.80
N ASN A 176 -4.47 -14.04 -8.90
CA ASN A 176 -3.27 -13.90 -9.73
C ASN A 176 -2.30 -12.82 -9.24
N HIS A 177 -2.61 -12.16 -8.12
CA HIS A 177 -1.81 -11.04 -7.63
C HIS A 177 -0.43 -11.49 -7.08
N GLU A 178 0.62 -10.68 -7.25
CA GLU A 178 1.98 -11.00 -6.80
C GLU A 178 2.07 -11.19 -5.26
N SER A 179 1.37 -10.33 -4.51
CA SER A 179 1.29 -10.41 -3.05
C SER A 179 0.52 -11.64 -2.58
N LEU A 180 1.18 -12.48 -1.76
CA LEU A 180 0.56 -13.67 -1.15
C LEU A 180 -0.62 -13.29 -0.25
N ASP A 181 -0.54 -12.21 0.52
CA ASP A 181 -1.63 -11.76 1.37
C ASP A 181 -2.86 -11.33 0.57
N VAL A 182 -2.67 -10.67 -0.59
CA VAL A 182 -3.78 -10.34 -1.50
C VAL A 182 -4.42 -11.61 -2.05
N ARG A 183 -3.64 -12.62 -2.43
CA ARG A 183 -4.15 -13.92 -2.89
C ARG A 183 -4.94 -14.65 -1.81
N VAL A 184 -4.38 -14.73 -0.60
CA VAL A 184 -5.03 -15.38 0.55
C VAL A 184 -6.33 -14.66 0.91
N HIS A 185 -6.33 -13.33 0.91
CA HIS A 185 -7.53 -12.55 1.18
C HIS A 185 -8.59 -12.74 0.08
N ALA A 186 -8.21 -12.66 -1.20
CA ALA A 186 -9.13 -12.87 -2.32
C ALA A 186 -9.80 -14.25 -2.25
N LEU A 187 -9.02 -15.31 -1.95
CA LEU A 187 -9.55 -16.67 -1.77
C LEU A 187 -10.47 -16.79 -0.56
N SER A 188 -10.11 -16.15 0.55
CA SER A 188 -10.90 -16.18 1.78
C SER A 188 -12.26 -15.51 1.58
N LYS A 189 -12.28 -14.35 0.90
CA LYS A 189 -13.49 -13.61 0.58
C LYS A 189 -14.36 -14.32 -0.45
N LEU A 190 -13.76 -14.93 -1.49
CA LEU A 190 -14.46 -15.77 -2.45
C LEU A 190 -15.15 -16.95 -1.75
N ARG A 191 -14.45 -17.62 -0.82
CA ARG A 191 -15.02 -18.72 -0.04
C ARG A 191 -16.24 -18.29 0.77
N THR A 192 -16.18 -17.12 1.42
CA THR A 192 -17.30 -16.58 2.20
C THR A 192 -18.52 -16.30 1.30
N ILE A 193 -18.33 -15.61 0.17
CA ILE A 193 -19.43 -15.30 -0.75
C ILE A 193 -20.07 -16.55 -1.34
N ILE A 194 -19.28 -17.56 -1.73
CA ILE A 194 -19.81 -18.84 -2.22
C ILE A 194 -20.65 -19.53 -1.14
N LYS A 195 -20.23 -19.47 0.13
CA LYS A 195 -21.01 -20.03 1.24
C LYS A 195 -22.33 -19.29 1.44
N ASP A 196 -22.30 -17.96 1.45
CA ASP A 196 -23.49 -17.14 1.67
C ASP A 196 -24.53 -17.34 0.56
N ARG A 197 -24.09 -17.31 -0.70
CA ARG A 197 -24.94 -17.58 -1.88
C ARG A 197 -25.48 -19.01 -1.92
N ARG A 198 -24.74 -19.99 -1.39
CA ARG A 198 -25.22 -21.39 -1.31
C ARG A 198 -26.34 -21.54 -0.28
N MET A 199 -26.31 -20.77 0.81
CA MET A 199 -27.40 -20.74 1.78
C MET A 199 -28.67 -20.07 1.23
N GLU A 200 -28.55 -19.06 0.36
CA GLU A 200 -29.69 -18.44 -0.34
C GLU A 200 -30.43 -19.40 -1.29
N ILE A 201 -29.75 -20.43 -1.83
CA ILE A 201 -30.34 -21.41 -2.77
C ILE A 201 -30.95 -22.62 -2.03
N SER A 202 -30.63 -22.79 -0.74
CA SER A 202 -31.02 -23.97 0.06
C SER A 202 -32.18 -23.70 1.02
N GLY A 203 -32.76 -22.49 1.00
CA GLY A 203 -33.93 -22.08 1.79
C GLY A 203 -35.05 -21.62 0.88
#